data_AF-A0A377PPC7-F1
#
_entry.id   AF-A0A377PPC7-F1
#
_cell.length_a   1.000
_cell.length_b   1.000
_cell.length_c   1.000
_cell.angle_alpha   90.00
_cell.angle_beta   90.00
_cell.angle_gamma   90.00
#
_symmetry.space_group_name_H-M   'P 1'
#
loop_
_entity.id
_entity.type
_entity.pdbx_description
1 polymer ?
#
loop_
_entity_poly.entity_id
_entity_poly.type
_entity_poly.pdbx_seq_one_letter_code
_entity_poly.pdbx_strand_id
1 'polypeptide(L)'
;MARAIIETWATLPLSTVTMWAFFILCFLATVTLINACSYTLAMSTCKGANGYDEPPIWVRVGWSVLVGVIGIILLALGGLKPIQTAIIAGGCPLFFVNILITISFLKDAKATHWKY
;
A
#
# COMPACT_ATOMS: atom_id res chain seq x y z
N MET A 1 12.34 16.44 8.11
CA MET A 1 10.93 16.01 8.02
C MET A 1 10.65 14.86 8.98
N ALA A 2 11.19 13.64 8.77
CA ALA A 2 11.00 12.53 9.74
C ALA A 2 11.50 12.88 11.16
N ARG A 3 12.67 13.55 11.27
CA ARG A 3 13.18 14.09 12.55
C ARG A 3 12.22 15.09 13.22
N ALA A 4 11.49 15.90 12.46
CA ALA A 4 10.57 16.89 13.03
C ALA A 4 9.35 16.21 13.67
N ILE A 5 8.83 15.14 13.04
CA ILE A 5 7.73 14.34 13.60
C ILE A 5 8.19 13.65 14.90
N ILE A 6 9.38 13.07 14.87
CA ILE A 6 9.97 12.43 16.05
C ILE A 6 10.20 13.45 17.19
N GLU A 7 10.67 14.65 16.86
CA GLU A 7 10.85 15.73 17.84
C GLU A 7 9.52 16.21 18.42
N THR A 8 8.42 16.23 17.66
CA THR A 8 7.08 16.53 18.21
C THR A 8 6.55 15.43 19.13
N TRP A 9 6.94 14.18 18.94
CA TRP A 9 6.57 13.09 19.87
C TRP A 9 7.45 13.10 21.12
N ALA A 10 8.69 13.56 20.98
CA ALA A 10 9.63 13.68 22.08
C ALA A 10 9.25 14.76 23.11
N THR A 11 8.40 15.73 22.73
CA THR A 11 7.89 16.78 23.64
C THR A 11 6.70 16.33 24.50
N LEU A 12 6.15 15.13 24.28
CA LEU A 12 5.07 14.58 25.10
C LEU A 12 5.60 14.13 26.49
N PRO A 13 4.79 14.27 27.56
CA PRO A 13 5.14 13.71 28.86
C PRO A 13 5.31 12.19 28.73
N LEU A 14 6.32 11.61 29.41
CA LEU A 14 6.76 10.21 29.21
C LEU A 14 7.33 9.90 27.82
N SER A 15 8.06 10.86 27.24
CA SER A 15 8.75 10.79 25.94
C SER A 15 9.36 9.42 25.57
N THR A 16 10.09 8.78 26.49
CA THR A 16 10.70 7.45 26.25
C THR A 16 9.67 6.36 25.95
N VAL A 17 8.57 6.30 26.71
CA VAL A 17 7.52 5.28 26.54
C VAL A 17 6.76 5.52 25.23
N THR A 18 6.42 6.79 24.97
CA THR A 18 5.72 7.20 23.76
C THR A 18 6.53 6.88 22.50
N MET A 19 7.83 7.12 22.52
CA MET A 19 8.74 6.79 21.42
C MET A 19 8.80 5.28 21.13
N TRP A 20 8.92 4.45 22.18
CA TRP A 20 8.87 2.99 22.01
C TRP A 20 7.52 2.51 21.46
N ALA A 21 6.41 3.07 21.95
CA ALA A 21 5.08 2.75 21.46
C ALA A 21 4.92 3.09 19.97
N PHE A 22 5.31 4.30 19.55
CA PHE A 22 5.26 4.72 18.14
C PHE A 22 6.18 3.89 17.26
N PHE A 23 7.38 3.54 17.74
CA PHE A 23 8.29 2.68 17.00
C PHE A 23 7.66 1.31 16.71
N ILE A 24 7.09 0.65 17.73
CA ILE A 24 6.43 -0.65 17.58
C ILE A 24 5.21 -0.52 16.65
N LEU A 25 4.41 0.53 16.83
CA LEU A 25 3.23 0.78 16.00
C LEU A 25 3.61 0.98 14.53
N CYS A 26 4.58 1.84 14.23
CA CYS A 26 5.05 2.06 12.86
C CYS A 26 5.62 0.78 12.26
N PHE A 27 6.41 0.03 13.03
CA PHE A 27 6.99 -1.23 12.57
C PHE A 27 5.91 -2.26 12.21
N LEU A 28 4.95 -2.52 13.11
CA LEU A 28 3.86 -3.45 12.86
C LEU A 28 2.94 -2.99 11.72
N ALA A 29 2.66 -1.69 11.62
CA ALA A 29 1.90 -1.12 10.52
C ALA A 29 2.62 -1.34 9.18
N THR A 30 3.93 -1.13 9.12
CA THR A 30 4.73 -1.38 7.92
C THR A 30 4.75 -2.86 7.55
N VAL A 31 4.94 -3.78 8.51
CA VAL A 31 4.93 -5.23 8.25
C VAL A 31 3.56 -5.67 7.70
N THR A 32 2.48 -5.22 8.32
CA THR A 32 1.10 -5.53 7.89
C THR A 32 0.81 -4.96 6.50
N LEU A 33 1.29 -3.75 6.22
CA LEU A 33 1.16 -3.10 4.91
C LEU A 33 1.92 -3.86 3.82
N ILE A 34 3.20 -4.19 4.04
CA ILE A 34 4.01 -4.94 3.07
C ILE A 34 3.35 -6.29 2.77
N ASN A 35 2.82 -6.93 3.80
CA ASN A 35 2.08 -8.16 3.66
C ASN A 35 0.86 -8.00 2.72
N ALA A 36 -0.01 -7.02 3.00
CA ALA A 36 -1.19 -6.75 2.19
C ALA A 36 -0.84 -6.37 0.73
N CYS A 37 0.18 -5.53 0.52
CA CYS A 37 0.62 -5.13 -0.82
C CYS A 37 1.17 -6.32 -1.61
N SER A 38 2.03 -7.14 -1.00
CA SER A 38 2.63 -8.30 -1.66
C SER A 38 1.58 -9.36 -2.00
N TYR A 39 0.58 -9.54 -1.14
CA TYR A 39 -0.54 -10.43 -1.38
C TYR A 39 -1.40 -9.96 -2.56
N THR A 40 -1.80 -8.68 -2.59
CA THR A 40 -2.59 -8.10 -3.70
C THR A 40 -1.84 -8.19 -5.04
N LEU A 41 -0.54 -7.92 -5.04
CA LEU A 41 0.30 -8.03 -6.24
C LEU A 41 0.41 -9.48 -6.72
N ALA A 42 0.62 -10.43 -5.81
CA ALA A 42 0.69 -11.85 -6.15
C ALA A 42 -0.64 -12.37 -6.72
N MET A 43 -1.77 -12.02 -6.08
CA MET A 43 -3.11 -12.36 -6.58
C MET A 43 -3.40 -11.76 -7.96
N SER A 44 -2.96 -10.52 -8.21
CA SER A 44 -3.18 -9.85 -9.49
C SER A 44 -2.31 -10.40 -10.62
N THR A 45 -1.20 -11.09 -10.31
CA THR A 45 -0.20 -11.55 -11.30
C THR A 45 -0.23 -13.05 -11.54
N CYS A 46 -0.82 -13.84 -10.64
CA CYS A 46 -1.04 -15.27 -10.85
C CYS A 46 -2.30 -15.53 -11.69
N LYS A 47 -2.11 -16.13 -12.88
CA LYS A 47 -3.19 -16.52 -13.79
C LYS A 47 -3.88 -17.78 -13.24
N GLY A 48 -5.15 -17.68 -12.87
CA GLY A 48 -5.93 -18.84 -12.41
C GLY A 48 -5.97 -19.05 -10.90
N ALA A 49 -5.63 -18.04 -10.09
CA ALA A 49 -6.03 -18.05 -8.68
C ALA A 49 -7.56 -17.98 -8.60
N ASN A 50 -8.22 -19.15 -8.53
CA ASN A 50 -9.60 -19.21 -8.08
C ASN A 50 -9.66 -18.57 -6.70
N GLY A 51 -10.81 -18.00 -6.30
CA GLY A 51 -10.97 -17.31 -5.01
C GLY A 51 -10.70 -18.16 -3.75
N TYR A 52 -10.27 -19.40 -3.91
CA TYR A 52 -9.90 -20.37 -2.87
C TYR A 52 -8.42 -20.79 -2.90
N ASP A 53 -7.66 -20.43 -3.94
CA ASP A 53 -6.25 -20.83 -4.08
C ASP A 53 -5.33 -19.69 -3.62
N GLU A 54 -4.51 -19.98 -2.62
CA GLU A 54 -3.54 -19.03 -2.07
C GLU A 54 -2.41 -18.78 -3.08
N PRO A 55 -1.99 -17.53 -3.33
CA PRO A 55 -0.95 -17.25 -4.31
C PRO A 55 0.36 -17.93 -3.90
N PRO A 56 1.16 -18.46 -4.85
CA PRO A 56 2.42 -19.11 -4.55
C PRO A 56 3.33 -18.23 -3.69
N ILE A 57 3.83 -18.79 -2.58
CA ILE A 57 4.70 -18.10 -1.61
C ILE A 57 5.88 -17.41 -2.30
N TRP A 58 6.48 -18.04 -3.30
CA TRP A 58 7.60 -17.48 -4.07
C TRP A 58 7.25 -16.18 -4.81
N VAL A 59 6.03 -16.07 -5.34
CA VAL A 59 5.57 -14.86 -6.04
C VAL A 59 5.34 -13.73 -5.04
N ARG A 60 4.74 -14.04 -3.88
CA ARG A 60 4.53 -13.07 -2.79
C ARG A 60 5.87 -12.54 -2.24
N VAL A 61 6.85 -13.43 -2.01
CA VAL A 61 8.18 -13.03 -1.56
C VAL A 61 8.88 -12.17 -2.63
N GLY A 62 8.81 -12.56 -3.91
CA GLY A 62 9.37 -11.78 -5.02
C GLY A 62 8.81 -10.35 -5.07
N TRP A 63 7.49 -10.19 -4.94
CA TRP A 63 6.87 -8.86 -4.88
C TRP A 63 7.25 -8.07 -3.63
N SER A 64 7.35 -8.72 -2.47
CA SER A 64 7.77 -8.04 -1.23
C SER A 64 9.19 -7.45 -1.33
N VAL A 65 10.12 -8.19 -1.94
CA VAL A 65 11.49 -7.73 -2.17
C VAL A 65 11.50 -6.57 -3.16
N LEU A 66 10.74 -6.66 -4.25
CA LEU A 66 10.67 -5.61 -5.26
C LEU A 66 10.12 -4.30 -4.68
N VAL A 67 9.06 -4.36 -3.87
CA VAL A 67 8.51 -3.19 -3.15
C VAL A 67 9.54 -2.61 -2.18
N GLY A 68 10.29 -3.46 -1.46
CA GLY A 68 11.37 -3.04 -0.58
C GLY A 68 12.49 -2.30 -1.34
N VAL A 69 12.91 -2.81 -2.49
CA VAL A 69 13.93 -2.17 -3.36
C VAL A 69 13.45 -0.80 -3.83
N ILE A 70 12.20 -0.68 -4.29
CA ILE A 70 11.62 0.61 -4.68
C ILE A 70 11.63 1.58 -3.48
N GLY A 71 11.26 1.11 -2.29
CA GLY A 71 11.32 1.89 -1.06
C GLY A 71 12.73 2.43 -0.76
N ILE A 72 13.75 1.58 -0.86
CA ILE A 72 15.16 1.97 -0.66
C ILE A 72 15.59 3.01 -1.68
N ILE A 73 15.24 2.84 -2.96
CA ILE A 73 15.55 3.81 -4.02
C ILE A 73 14.90 5.16 -3.75
N LEU A 74 13.62 5.17 -3.35
CA LEU A 74 12.90 6.40 -3.00
C LEU A 74 13.52 7.10 -1.79
N LEU A 75 13.96 6.34 -0.78
CA LEU A 75 14.67 6.87 0.38
C LEU A 75 16.05 7.45 -0.02
N ALA A 76 16.77 6.78 -0.93
CA ALA A 76 18.08 7.22 -1.42
C ALA A 76 17.99 8.50 -2.27
N LEU A 77 16.91 8.67 -3.06
CA LEU A 77 16.65 9.91 -3.80
C LEU A 77 16.35 11.09 -2.87
N GLY A 78 15.87 10.83 -1.66
CA GLY A 78 15.68 11.83 -0.62
C GLY A 78 14.51 12.80 -0.87
N GLY A 79 14.01 13.39 0.22
CA GLY A 79 12.93 14.37 0.18
C GLY A 79 11.55 13.77 -0.15
N LEU A 80 10.55 14.64 -0.31
CA LEU A 80 9.16 14.23 -0.62
C LEU A 80 8.83 14.21 -2.11
N LYS A 81 9.61 14.93 -2.92
CA LYS A 81 9.33 15.06 -4.36
C LYS A 81 9.30 13.72 -5.10
N PRO A 82 10.26 12.79 -4.92
CA PRO A 82 10.23 11.51 -5.62
C PRO A 82 8.97 10.69 -5.33
N ILE A 83 8.56 10.66 -4.05
CA ILE A 83 7.34 9.96 -3.61
C ILE A 83 6.09 10.61 -4.22
N GLN A 84 6.01 11.94 -4.20
CA GLN A 84 4.88 12.67 -4.80
C GLN A 84 4.78 12.42 -6.30
N THR A 85 5.89 12.47 -7.02
CA THR A 85 5.91 12.20 -8.47
C THR A 85 5.48 10.77 -8.77
N ALA A 86 5.97 9.78 -8.01
CA ALA A 86 5.56 8.38 -8.18
C ALA A 86 4.05 8.19 -7.96
N ILE A 87 3.48 8.83 -6.93
CA ILE A 87 2.03 8.79 -6.66
C ILE A 87 1.23 9.43 -7.80
N ILE A 88 1.64 10.59 -8.32
CA ILE A 88 0.94 11.26 -9.42
C ILE A 88 1.03 10.41 -10.70
N ALA A 89 2.21 9.87 -11.00
CA ALA A 89 2.42 9.01 -12.16
C ALA A 89 1.56 7.74 -12.11
N GLY A 90 1.46 7.09 -10.93
CA GLY A 90 0.60 5.93 -10.74
C GLY A 90 -0.90 6.25 -10.67
N GLY A 91 -1.26 7.40 -10.10
CA GLY A 91 -2.65 7.83 -9.92
C GLY A 91 -3.33 8.27 -11.22
N CYS A 92 -2.59 8.84 -12.16
CA CYS A 92 -3.12 9.31 -13.45
C CYS A 92 -3.85 8.20 -14.25
N PRO A 93 -3.24 7.03 -14.55
CA PRO A 93 -3.95 5.95 -15.24
C PRO A 93 -5.09 5.37 -14.38
N LEU A 94 -4.88 5.24 -13.07
CA LEU A 94 -5.89 4.71 -12.16
C LEU A 94 -7.13 5.59 -12.06
N PHE A 95 -7.02 6.90 -12.28
CA PHE A 95 -8.17 7.81 -12.33
C PHE A 95 -9.19 7.36 -13.39
N PHE A 96 -8.73 7.08 -14.61
CA PHE A 96 -9.59 6.58 -15.69
C PHE A 96 -10.18 5.22 -15.35
N VAL A 97 -9.39 4.30 -14.78
CA VAL A 97 -9.85 2.98 -14.36
C VAL A 97 -10.97 3.09 -13.31
N ASN A 98 -10.83 3.98 -12.32
CA ASN A 98 -11.85 4.18 -11.29
C ASN A 98 -13.18 4.71 -11.87
N ILE A 99 -13.12 5.62 -12.86
CA ILE A 99 -14.32 6.09 -13.57
C ILE A 99 -14.99 4.92 -14.30
N LEU A 100 -14.22 4.11 -15.02
CA LEU A 100 -14.74 2.94 -15.76
C LEU A 100 -15.38 1.91 -14.83
N ILE A 101 -14.77 1.63 -13.68
CA ILE A 101 -15.31 0.72 -12.67
C ILE A 101 -16.63 1.27 -12.12
N THR A 102 -16.69 2.57 -11.82
CA THR A 102 -17.92 3.20 -11.30
C THR A 102 -19.06 3.13 -12.32
N ILE A 103 -18.79 3.41 -13.59
CA ILE A 103 -19.79 3.32 -14.66
C ILE A 103 -20.22 1.85 -14.87
N SER A 104 -19.27 0.92 -14.87
CA SER A 104 -19.54 -0.52 -15.02
C SER A 104 -20.41 -1.02 -13.88
N PHE A 105 -20.11 -0.65 -12.64
CA PHE A 105 -20.90 -0.99 -11.46
C PHE A 105 -22.32 -0.41 -11.54
N LEU A 106 -22.48 0.87 -11.92
CA LEU A 106 -23.82 1.47 -12.06
C LEU A 106 -24.63 0.84 -13.19
N LYS A 107 -23.98 0.45 -14.29
CA LYS A 107 -24.61 -0.26 -15.40
C LYS A 107 -25.06 -1.66 -14.98
N ASP A 108 -24.19 -2.39 -14.27
CA ASP A 108 -24.48 -3.73 -13.77
C ASP A 108 -25.59 -3.71 -12.70
N ALA A 109 -25.51 -2.80 -11.73
CA ALA A 109 -26.54 -2.63 -10.69
C ALA A 109 -27.93 -2.32 -11.27
N LYS A 110 -27.99 -1.55 -12.36
CA LYS A 110 -29.24 -1.28 -13.09
C LYS A 110 -29.71 -2.49 -13.91
N ALA A 111 -28.81 -3.23 -14.54
CA ALA A 111 -29.13 -4.44 -15.30
C ALA A 111 -29.64 -5.57 -14.40
N THR A 112 -29.09 -5.68 -13.20
CA THR A 112 -29.40 -6.74 -12.21
C THR A 112 -30.57 -6.35 -11.28
N HIS A 113 -31.21 -5.19 -11.47
CA HIS A 113 -32.39 -4.75 -10.70
C HIS A 113 -32.24 -4.84 -9.17
N TRP A 114 -31.03 -4.61 -8.63
CA TRP A 114 -30.72 -4.82 -7.20
C TRP A 114 -31.04 -6.24 -6.67
N LYS A 115 -31.32 -7.21 -7.54
CA LYS A 115 -31.59 -8.60 -7.14
C LYS A 115 -30.28 -9.35 -6.98
N TYR A 116 -29.75 -9.25 -5.77
CA TYR A 116 -29.22 -10.41 -5.07
C TYR A 116 -30.30 -10.92 -4.13
#